data_AF-A0AB36ZSA0-F1
#
_entry.id   AF-A0AB36ZSA0-F1
#
_cell.length_a   1.000
_cell.length_b   1.000
_cell.length_c   1.000
_cell.angle_alpha   90.00
_cell.angle_beta   90.00
_cell.angle_gamma   90.00
#
_symmetry.space_group_name_H-M   'P 1'
#
loop_
_entity.id
_entity.type
_entity.pdbx_description
1 polymer ?
#
loop_
_entity_poly.entity_id
_entity_poly.type
_entity_poly.pdbx_seq_one_letter_code
_entity_poly.pdbx_strand_id
1 'polypeptide(L)'
;MKIKNNILKIVLVSLLALGFNACDDNSEKKVKFPKPEWDNRLSDVEPKSGKWFQLADEDEKAAFNIGNTYSIKLKNYKKAIEWYL
;
A
#
# COMPACT_ATOMS: atom_id res chain seq x y z
N MET A 1 -55.16 -16.69 19.60
CA MET A 1 -54.04 -15.71 19.60
C MET A 1 -52.70 -16.45 19.45
N LYS A 2 -52.37 -16.93 18.24
CA LYS A 2 -51.09 -17.61 17.91
C LYS A 2 -50.41 -17.01 16.68
N ILE A 3 -51.21 -16.48 15.76
CA ILE A 3 -50.78 -15.88 14.49
C ILE A 3 -49.95 -14.59 14.71
N LYS A 4 -50.30 -13.78 15.73
CA LYS A 4 -49.60 -12.51 16.04
C LYS A 4 -48.14 -12.71 16.46
N ASN A 5 -47.82 -13.78 17.22
CA ASN A 5 -46.46 -14.05 17.70
C ASN A 5 -45.53 -14.55 16.60
N ASN A 6 -46.06 -15.25 15.59
CA ASN A 6 -45.27 -15.75 14.48
C ASN A 6 -44.94 -14.63 13.48
N ILE A 7 -45.87 -13.70 13.23
CA ILE A 7 -45.63 -12.51 12.42
C ILE A 7 -44.60 -11.59 13.11
N LEU A 8 -44.73 -11.40 14.43
CA LEU A 8 -43.77 -10.59 15.20
C LEU A 8 -42.33 -11.14 15.14
N LYS A 9 -42.18 -12.48 15.15
CA LYS A 9 -40.88 -13.15 14.99
C LYS A 9 -40.30 -12.96 13.58
N ILE A 10 -41.14 -13.06 12.53
CA ILE A 10 -40.71 -12.86 11.14
C ILE A 10 -40.25 -11.41 10.92
N VAL A 11 -40.97 -10.44 11.49
CA VAL A 11 -40.60 -9.02 11.42
C VAL A 11 -39.27 -8.75 12.14
N LEU A 12 -39.06 -9.32 13.32
CA LEU A 12 -37.79 -9.20 14.06
C LEU A 12 -36.59 -9.80 13.31
N VAL A 13 -36.74 -10.96 12.68
CA VAL A 13 -35.67 -11.61 11.91
C VAL A 13 -35.32 -10.81 10.66
N SER A 14 -36.31 -10.18 10.01
CA SER A 14 -36.07 -9.34 8.82
C SER A 14 -35.29 -8.06 9.13
N LEU A 15 -35.46 -7.48 10.32
CA LEU A 15 -34.81 -6.23 10.73
C LEU A 15 -33.31 -6.43 11.03
N LEU A 16 -32.91 -7.65 11.43
CA LEU A 16 -31.51 -8.02 11.69
C LEU A 16 -30.69 -8.21 10.41
N ALA A 17 -31.32 -8.53 9.27
CA ALA A 17 -30.63 -8.77 8.00
C ALA A 17 -30.20 -7.49 7.27
N LEU A 18 -30.72 -6.32 7.67
CA LEU A 18 -30.40 -5.02 7.07
C LEU A 18 -29.21 -4.32 7.76
N GLY A 19 -28.66 -4.90 8.82
CA GLY A 19 -27.64 -4.28 9.68
C GLY A 19 -26.17 -4.42 9.27
N PHE A 20 -25.85 -5.07 8.15
CA PHE A 20 -24.46 -5.31 7.73
C PHE A 20 -24.21 -4.95 6.27
N ASN A 21 -24.33 -3.67 5.92
CA ASN A 21 -23.69 -3.12 4.71
C ASN A 21 -23.13 -1.72 5.02
N ALA A 22 -22.42 -1.57 6.14
CA ALA A 22 -21.43 -0.51 6.24
C ALA A 22 -20.13 -1.07 5.64
N CYS A 23 -20.04 -1.02 4.31
CA CYS A 23 -18.79 -1.25 3.61
C CYS A 23 -17.94 0.00 3.84
N ASP A 24 -17.02 -0.08 4.80
CA ASP A 24 -16.05 0.97 5.05
C ASP A 24 -14.94 0.82 3.98
N ASP A 25 -15.25 1.26 2.76
CA ASP A 25 -14.25 1.43 1.70
C ASP A 25 -13.44 2.71 1.97
N ASN A 26 -12.75 2.73 3.11
CA ASN A 26 -11.66 3.67 3.34
C ASN A 26 -10.41 3.16 2.61
N SER A 27 -10.53 3.04 1.29
CA SER A 27 -9.37 2.88 0.41
C SER A 27 -8.66 4.23 0.32
N GLU A 28 -7.90 4.57 1.37
CA GLU A 28 -6.97 5.70 1.31
C GLU A 28 -6.12 5.52 0.05
N LYS A 29 -6.31 6.41 -0.93
CA LYS A 29 -5.46 6.45 -2.12
C LYS A 29 -4.05 6.76 -1.65
N LYS A 30 -3.24 5.72 -1.45
CA LYS A 30 -1.82 5.87 -1.14
C LYS A 30 -1.19 6.72 -2.24
N VAL A 31 -0.68 7.88 -1.85
CA VAL A 31 0.05 8.77 -2.75
C VAL A 31 1.25 7.98 -3.26
N LYS A 32 1.36 7.83 -4.58
CA LYS A 32 2.51 7.14 -5.18
C LYS A 32 3.72 8.07 -5.18
N PHE A 33 4.86 7.56 -4.71
CA PHE A 33 6.13 8.29 -4.72
C PHE A 33 6.73 8.34 -6.14
N PRO A 34 7.52 9.38 -6.46
CA PRO A 34 8.34 9.39 -7.67
C PRO A 34 9.24 8.16 -7.72
N LYS A 35 9.29 7.54 -8.90
CA LYS A 35 10.10 6.34 -9.15
C LYS A 35 10.99 6.59 -10.36
N PRO A 36 12.23 7.06 -10.15
CA PRO A 36 13.19 7.25 -11.22
C PRO A 36 13.45 5.96 -12.02
N GLU A 37 14.05 6.09 -13.20
CA GLU A 37 14.38 4.95 -14.05
C GLU A 37 15.32 3.95 -13.36
N TRP A 38 15.13 2.66 -13.66
CA TRP A 38 15.99 1.59 -13.18
C TRP A 38 17.42 1.74 -13.71
N ASP A 39 18.39 1.50 -12.82
CA ASP A 39 19.82 1.52 -13.13
C ASP A 39 20.41 0.16 -12.75
N ASN A 40 20.92 -0.58 -13.74
CA ASN A 40 21.46 -1.92 -13.54
C ASN A 40 22.66 -1.97 -12.58
N ARG A 41 23.37 -0.85 -12.38
CA ARG A 41 24.50 -0.79 -11.42
C ARG A 41 24.04 -1.02 -9.98
N LEU A 42 22.76 -0.78 -9.67
CA LEU A 42 22.22 -1.03 -8.34
C LEU A 42 22.25 -2.51 -7.96
N SER A 43 21.92 -3.40 -8.90
CA SER A 43 21.96 -4.85 -8.64
C SER A 43 23.38 -5.37 -8.44
N ASP A 44 24.38 -4.72 -9.04
CA ASP A 44 25.79 -5.12 -8.90
C ASP A 44 26.34 -4.85 -7.50
N VAL A 45 25.88 -3.78 -6.84
CA VAL A 45 26.36 -3.37 -5.51
C VAL A 45 25.41 -3.70 -4.36
N GLU A 46 24.15 -3.98 -4.67
CA GLU A 46 23.12 -4.30 -3.68
C GLU A 46 22.08 -5.26 -4.27
N PRO A 47 22.19 -6.57 -4.00
CA PRO A 47 21.28 -7.58 -4.55
C PRO A 47 19.81 -7.38 -4.20
N LYS A 48 19.51 -6.69 -3.09
CA LYS A 48 18.11 -6.39 -2.69
C LYS A 48 17.49 -5.23 -3.46
N SER A 49 18.28 -4.47 -4.22
CA SER A 49 17.83 -3.26 -4.91
C SER A 49 16.67 -3.50 -5.87
N GLY A 50 16.61 -4.65 -6.54
CA GLY A 50 15.47 -5.00 -7.40
C GLY A 50 14.14 -5.12 -6.63
N LYS A 51 14.17 -5.70 -5.43
CA LYS A 51 12.99 -5.78 -4.55
C LYS A 51 12.58 -4.40 -4.05
N TRP A 52 13.55 -3.57 -3.66
CA TRP A 52 13.24 -2.20 -3.27
C TRP A 52 12.66 -1.41 -4.43
N PHE A 53 13.20 -1.56 -5.63
CA PHE A 53 12.71 -0.86 -6.81
C PHE A 53 11.24 -1.21 -7.07
N GLN A 54 10.86 -2.48 -6.97
CA GLN A 54 9.45 -2.89 -7.14
C GLN A 54 8.50 -2.16 -6.19
N LEU A 55 8.94 -1.89 -4.95
CA LEU A 55 8.12 -1.29 -3.89
C LEU A 55 8.25 0.24 -3.78
N ALA A 56 9.21 0.85 -4.46
CA ALA A 56 9.62 2.23 -4.15
C ALA A 56 8.55 3.31 -4.40
N ASP A 57 7.56 3.05 -5.26
CA ASP A 57 6.43 3.98 -5.46
C ASP A 57 5.37 3.89 -4.34
N GLU A 58 5.46 2.91 -3.44
CA GLU A 58 4.48 2.67 -2.36
C GLU A 58 5.13 2.53 -0.97
N ASP A 59 6.45 2.38 -0.91
CA ASP A 59 7.25 2.21 0.32
C ASP A 59 8.43 3.19 0.32
N GLU A 60 8.29 4.24 1.14
CA GLU A 60 9.33 5.26 1.36
C GLU A 60 10.67 4.67 1.81
N LYS A 61 10.66 3.56 2.56
CA LYS A 61 11.90 2.90 3.01
C LYS A 61 12.60 2.23 1.84
N ALA A 62 11.84 1.69 0.90
CA ALA A 62 12.39 1.11 -0.31
C ALA A 62 13.06 2.18 -1.17
N ALA A 63 12.40 3.33 -1.40
CA ALA A 63 12.99 4.47 -2.10
C ALA A 63 14.26 4.99 -1.37
N PHE A 64 14.18 5.17 -0.05
CA PHE A 64 15.30 5.60 0.78
C PHE A 64 16.51 4.66 0.70
N ASN A 65 16.28 3.34 0.70
CA ASN A 65 17.36 2.35 0.57
C ASN A 65 18.05 2.44 -0.81
N ILE A 66 17.31 2.74 -1.88
CA ILE A 66 17.88 2.99 -3.21
C ILE A 66 18.72 4.27 -3.19
N GLY A 67 18.19 5.37 -2.63
CA GLY A 67 18.93 6.62 -2.47
C GLY A 67 20.25 6.44 -1.68
N ASN A 68 20.22 5.67 -0.59
CA ASN A 68 21.42 5.32 0.18
C ASN A 68 22.41 4.47 -0.60
N THR A 69 21.93 3.54 -1.44
CA THR A 69 22.81 2.74 -2.29
C THR A 69 23.58 3.64 -3.26
N TYR A 70 22.90 4.61 -3.88
CA TYR A 70 23.55 5.62 -4.70
C TYR A 70 24.55 6.47 -3.92
N SER A 71 24.16 7.00 -2.76
CA SER A 71 24.99 7.89 -1.95
C SER A 71 26.24 7.20 -1.37
N ILE A 72 26.07 5.99 -0.85
CA ILE A 72 27.10 5.31 -0.06
C ILE A 72 27.95 4.39 -0.91
N LYS A 73 27.33 3.54 -1.75
CA LYS A 73 28.06 2.51 -2.52
C LYS A 73 28.53 3.02 -3.88
N LEU A 74 27.65 3.69 -4.63
CA LEU A 74 27.97 4.19 -5.97
C LEU A 74 28.58 5.60 -5.96
N LYS A 75 28.53 6.30 -4.82
CA LYS A 75 28.96 7.71 -4.66
C LYS A 75 28.33 8.65 -5.71
N ASN A 76 27.13 8.32 -6.17
CA ASN A 76 26.39 9.10 -7.17
C ASN A 76 25.30 9.94 -6.48
N TYR A 77 25.70 11.08 -5.96
CA TYR A 77 24.82 11.95 -5.17
C TYR A 77 23.66 12.54 -5.97
N LYS A 78 23.87 12.82 -7.27
CA LYS A 78 22.81 13.32 -8.15
C LYS A 78 21.66 12.33 -8.22
N LYS A 79 21.97 11.05 -8.45
CA LYS A 79 20.97 9.99 -8.44
C LYS A 79 20.38 9.76 -7.05
N ALA A 80 21.16 9.85 -5.98
CA ALA A 80 20.62 9.75 -4.63
C ALA A 80 19.53 10.80 -4.36
N ILE A 81 19.73 12.04 -4.80
CA ILE A 81 18.74 13.13 -4.67
C ILE A 81 17.45 12.81 -5.43
N GLU A 82 17.53 12.24 -6.64
CA GLU A 82 16.35 11.82 -7.41
C GLU A 82 15.47 10.81 -6.65
N TRP A 83 16.05 10.02 -5.74
CA TRP A 83 15.34 9.01 -4.94
C TRP A 83 14.91 9.51 -3.55
N TYR A 84 15.37 10.68 -3.12
CA TYR A 84 14.97 11.29 -1.83
C TYR A 84 13.83 12.30 -1.94
N LEU A 85 13.51 12.74 -3.16
CA LEU A 85 12.45 13.71 -3.48
C LEU A 85 11.15 13.00 -3.86
#